data_AF-A0A7C7WRR8-F1
#
_entry.id   AF-A0A7C7WRR8-F1
#
_cell.length_a   1.000
_cell.length_b   1.000
_cell.length_c   1.000
_cell.angle_alpha   90.00
_cell.angle_beta   90.00
_cell.angle_gamma   90.00
#
_symmetry.space_group_name_H-M   'P 1'
#
loop_
_entity.id
_entity.type
_entity.pdbx_description
1 polymer ?
#
loop_
_entity_poly.entity_id
_entity_poly.type
_entity_poly.pdbx_seq_one_letter_code
_entity_poly.pdbx_strand_id
1 'polypeptide(L)'
;QLYCFQGHTHIPGVFTSGGEFISPEDCEFHYELDGEKSMVNVGSVGQPRDGDPRACYVILDTTSESLEYRRVDYDFNVTAGKIYNNPELNDTLGDRLKGGR
;
A
#
# COMPACT_ATOMS: atom_id res chain seq x y z
N GLN A 1 14.50 8.90 -16.13
CA GLN A 1 13.75 8.27 -15.03
C GLN A 1 12.43 7.77 -15.60
N LEU A 2 12.20 6.46 -15.58
CA LEU A 2 10.97 5.84 -16.13
C LEU A 2 9.91 5.63 -15.04
N TYR A 3 10.32 5.19 -13.86
CA TYR A 3 9.42 4.98 -12.72
C TYR A 3 9.63 6.01 -11.60
N CYS A 4 8.54 6.40 -10.95
CA CYS A 4 8.52 7.26 -9.76
C CYS A 4 7.74 6.58 -8.63
N PHE A 5 8.36 6.43 -7.46
CA PHE A 5 7.73 5.84 -6.28
C PHE A 5 7.11 6.92 -5.41
N GLN A 6 5.89 6.67 -4.94
CA GLN A 6 5.13 7.58 -4.10
C GLN A 6 4.28 6.81 -3.09
N GLY A 7 3.79 7.55 -2.09
CA GLY A 7 2.92 7.05 -1.03
C GLY A 7 1.80 8.04 -0.75
N HIS A 8 1.64 8.47 0.49
CA HIS A 8 0.64 9.47 0.93
C HIS A 8 -0.83 9.04 0.85
N THR A 9 -1.29 8.40 -0.23
CA THR A 9 -2.69 7.97 -0.37
C THR A 9 -3.03 6.76 0.50
N HIS A 10 -2.03 5.92 0.78
CA HIS A 10 -2.14 4.63 1.45
C HIS A 10 -2.89 3.55 0.64
N ILE A 11 -3.02 3.74 -0.67
CA ILE A 11 -3.66 2.81 -1.60
C ILE A 11 -2.60 2.36 -2.62
N PRO A 12 -2.16 1.09 -2.60
CA PRO A 12 -1.14 0.57 -3.50
C PRO A 12 -1.68 0.41 -4.93
N GLY A 13 -0.78 0.50 -5.90
CA GLY A 13 -1.07 0.30 -7.31
C GLY A 13 -0.16 1.13 -8.21
N VAL A 14 -0.29 0.96 -9.51
CA VAL A 14 0.53 1.63 -10.53
C VAL A 14 -0.36 2.50 -11.41
N PHE A 15 0.03 3.77 -11.58
CA PHE A 15 -0.53 4.60 -12.64
C PHE A 15 0.35 4.49 -13.89
N THR A 16 -0.25 4.13 -15.02
CA THR A 16 0.44 4.04 -16.32
C THR A 16 0.50 5.40 -17.01
N SER A 17 1.34 5.52 -18.05
CA SER A 17 1.39 6.71 -18.89
C SER A 17 0.06 7.02 -19.61
N GLY A 18 -0.78 6.00 -19.80
CA GLY A 18 -2.14 6.11 -20.34
C GLY A 18 -3.17 6.66 -19.34
N GLY A 19 -2.80 6.83 -18.07
CA GLY A 19 -3.69 7.31 -17.01
C GLY A 19 -4.55 6.21 -16.38
N GLU A 20 -4.25 4.94 -16.67
CA GLU A 20 -4.90 3.80 -16.03
C GLU A 20 -4.32 3.57 -14.63
N PHE A 21 -5.14 3.08 -13.72
CA PHE A 21 -4.71 2.63 -12.39
C PHE A 21 -4.85 1.12 -12.30
N ILE A 22 -3.73 0.44 -12.05
CA ILE A 22 -3.64 -1.01 -11.90
C ILE A 22 -3.44 -1.30 -10.42
N SER A 23 -4.44 -1.90 -9.77
CA SER A 23 -4.30 -2.33 -8.37
C SER A 23 -3.41 -3.57 -8.26
N PRO A 24 -2.87 -3.91 -7.07
CA PRO A 24 -2.15 -5.17 -6.88
C PRO A 24 -2.98 -6.39 -7.28
N GLU A 25 -4.29 -6.37 -7.06
CA GLU A 25 -5.19 -7.46 -7.42
C GLU A 25 -5.31 -7.63 -8.95
N ASP A 26 -5.29 -6.53 -9.71
CA ASP A 26 -5.37 -6.56 -11.18
C ASP A 26 -4.11 -7.15 -11.84
N CYS A 27 -2.97 -7.14 -11.15
CA CYS A 27 -1.70 -7.69 -11.62
C CYS A 27 -1.20 -8.89 -10.80
N GLU A 28 -2.07 -9.55 -10.03
CA GLU A 28 -1.69 -10.70 -9.17
C GLU A 28 -0.48 -10.40 -8.27
N PHE A 29 -0.40 -9.16 -7.77
CA PHE A 29 0.67 -8.62 -6.93
C PHE A 29 2.04 -8.52 -7.61
N HIS A 30 2.14 -8.74 -8.92
CA HIS A 30 3.38 -8.68 -9.69
C HIS A 30 3.22 -7.80 -10.93
N TYR A 31 4.01 -6.72 -11.02
CA TYR A 31 3.93 -5.76 -12.13
C TYR A 31 5.28 -5.64 -12.84
N GLU A 32 5.28 -5.89 -14.14
CA GLU A 32 6.46 -5.73 -15.00
C GLU A 32 6.64 -4.26 -15.39
N LEU A 33 7.85 -3.73 -15.24
CA LEU A 33 8.22 -2.40 -15.74
C LEU A 33 8.57 -2.55 -17.22
N ASP A 34 7.57 -2.36 -18.08
CA ASP A 34 7.62 -2.52 -19.54
C ASP A 34 8.42 -1.44 -20.31
N GLY A 35 9.24 -0.65 -19.61
CA GLY A 35 10.01 0.45 -20.19
C GLY A 35 9.20 1.75 -20.41
N GLU A 36 7.91 1.77 -20.07
CA GLU A 36 7.09 2.98 -20.09
C GLU A 36 7.21 3.79 -18.78
N LYS A 37 6.65 5.00 -18.80
CA LYS A 37 6.59 5.83 -17.60
C LYS A 37 5.50 5.34 -16.65
N SER A 38 5.87 5.11 -15.39
CA SER A 38 4.95 4.61 -14.37
C SER A 38 5.08 5.36 -13.04
N MET A 39 3.96 5.62 -12.38
CA MET A 39 3.93 6.12 -11.00
C MET A 39 3.46 5.02 -10.07
N VAL A 40 4.36 4.56 -9.20
CA VAL A 40 4.14 3.42 -8.32
C VAL A 40 3.71 3.92 -6.94
N ASN A 41 2.49 3.59 -6.53
CA ASN A 41 2.06 3.73 -5.16
C ASN A 41 2.46 2.50 -4.37
N VAL A 42 3.26 2.67 -3.31
CA VAL A 42 3.75 1.55 -2.49
C VAL A 42 2.72 1.08 -1.46
N GLY A 43 1.61 1.80 -1.30
CA GLY A 43 0.60 1.53 -0.28
C GLY A 43 1.00 2.14 1.07
N SER A 44 0.67 1.44 2.17
CA SER A 44 1.00 1.88 3.52
C SER A 44 1.30 0.71 4.43
N VAL A 45 2.39 0.82 5.19
CA VAL A 45 2.74 -0.16 6.23
C VAL A 45 1.84 0.00 7.46
N GLY A 46 1.48 1.23 7.81
CA GLY A 46 0.88 1.54 9.12
C GLY A 46 -0.63 1.81 9.11
N GLN A 47 -1.21 2.21 7.99
CA GLN A 47 -2.65 2.45 7.86
C GLN A 47 -3.07 2.31 6.39
N PRO A 48 -3.18 1.10 5.83
CA PRO A 48 -3.75 0.88 4.49
C PRO A 48 -5.14 1.52 4.37
N ARG A 49 -5.52 1.98 3.17
CA ARG A 49 -6.80 2.68 2.93
C ARG A 49 -7.63 2.13 1.77
N ASP A 50 -7.33 0.90 1.38
CA ASP A 50 -7.90 0.17 0.24
C ASP A 50 -8.88 -0.94 0.66
N GLY A 51 -9.21 -1.04 1.95
CA GLY A 51 -10.08 -2.08 2.49
C GLY A 51 -9.38 -3.37 2.90
N ASP A 52 -8.05 -3.50 2.68
CA ASP A 52 -7.24 -4.61 3.19
C ASP A 52 -6.43 -4.12 4.40
N PRO A 53 -6.70 -4.61 5.64
CA PRO A 53 -6.01 -4.13 6.83
C PRO A 53 -4.54 -4.56 6.90
N ARG A 54 -4.07 -5.48 6.04
CA ARG A 54 -2.68 -5.95 6.03
C ARG A 54 -1.72 -4.86 5.60
N ALA A 55 -0.57 -4.79 6.27
CA ALA A 55 0.49 -3.86 5.91
C ALA A 55 0.93 -4.08 4.47
N CYS A 56 1.17 -3.00 3.72
CA CYS A 56 1.58 -3.06 2.32
C CYS A 56 2.92 -2.37 2.09
N TYR A 57 3.77 -3.03 1.30
CA TYR A 57 4.99 -2.45 0.74
C TYR A 57 5.29 -3.08 -0.63
N VAL A 58 6.29 -2.56 -1.34
CA VAL A 58 6.73 -3.04 -2.66
C VAL A 58 8.18 -3.46 -2.61
N ILE A 59 8.50 -4.56 -3.28
CA ILE A 59 9.87 -4.95 -3.63
C ILE A 59 10.10 -4.56 -5.09
N LEU A 60 11.17 -3.81 -5.36
CA LEU A 60 11.65 -3.56 -6.72
C LEU A 60 12.78 -4.54 -7.00
N ASP A 61 12.62 -5.41 -8.00
CA ASP A 61 13.71 -6.20 -8.57
C ASP A 61 14.32 -5.43 -9.74
N THR A 62 15.54 -4.93 -9.54
CA THR A 62 16.28 -4.16 -10.55
C THR A 62 16.90 -5.02 -11.66
N THR A 63 16.90 -6.35 -11.51
CA THR A 63 17.45 -7.28 -12.51
C THR A 63 16.38 -7.71 -13.50
N SER A 64 15.21 -8.10 -13.00
CA SER A 64 14.06 -8.47 -13.82
C SER A 64 13.21 -7.26 -14.24
N GLU A 65 13.48 -6.07 -13.69
CA GLU A 65 12.69 -4.86 -13.89
C GLU A 65 11.22 -5.06 -13.51
N SER A 66 10.97 -5.62 -12.33
CA SER A 66 9.62 -5.93 -11.85
C SER A 66 9.35 -5.41 -10.43
N LEU A 67 8.07 -5.31 -10.09
CA LEU A 67 7.57 -4.90 -8.79
C LEU A 67 6.74 -6.03 -8.17
N GLU A 68 7.01 -6.36 -6.93
CA GLU A 68 6.19 -7.29 -6.14
C GLU A 68 5.52 -6.55 -4.98
N TYR A 69 4.19 -6.53 -4.96
CA TYR A 69 3.39 -6.01 -3.87
C TYR A 69 3.29 -7.04 -2.75
N ARG A 70 3.72 -6.67 -1.55
CA ARG A 70 3.69 -7.56 -0.39
C ARG A 70 2.65 -7.09 0.61
N ARG A 71 1.71 -7.98 0.92
CA ARG A 71 0.78 -7.85 2.05
C ARG A 71 1.27 -8.71 3.21
N VAL A 72 1.35 -8.12 4.39
CA VAL A 72 1.80 -8.81 5.60
C VAL A 72 0.78 -8.64 6.71
N ASP A 73 0.33 -9.79 7.23
CA ASP A 73 -0.50 -9.83 8.42
C ASP A 73 0.25 -9.26 9.63
N TYR A 74 -0.43 -8.46 10.42
CA TYR A 74 0.04 -7.99 11.71
C TYR A 74 -1.14 -7.89 12.67
N ASP A 75 -0.85 -7.91 13.97
CA ASP A 75 -1.90 -7.74 14.99
C ASP A 75 -2.30 -6.26 15.12
N PHE A 76 -3.20 -5.83 14.24
CA PHE A 76 -3.77 -4.48 14.29
C PHE A 76 -4.62 -4.24 15.54
N ASN A 77 -5.12 -5.29 16.21
CA ASN A 77 -5.88 -5.11 17.46
C ASN A 77 -4.97 -4.65 18.60
N VAL A 78 -3.72 -5.13 18.66
CA VAL A 78 -2.72 -4.64 19.62
C VAL A 78 -2.42 -3.15 19.38
N THR A 79 -2.23 -2.74 18.13
CA THR A 79 -1.98 -1.33 17.80
C THR A 79 -3.20 -0.45 18.05
N ALA A 80 -4.40 -0.88 17.64
CA ALA A 80 -5.65 -0.18 17.92
C ALA A 80 -5.88 -0.07 19.44
N GLY A 81 -5.58 -1.12 20.21
CA GLY A 81 -5.64 -1.10 21.67
C GLY A 81 -4.74 -0.03 22.30
N LYS A 82 -3.55 0.23 21.73
CA LYS A 82 -2.69 1.33 22.18
C LYS A 82 -3.31 2.71 21.89
N ILE A 83 -4.03 2.83 20.78
CA ILE A 83 -4.74 4.06 20.40
C ILE A 83 -5.92 4.31 21.35
N TYR A 84 -6.77 3.31 21.58
CA TYR A 84 -7.94 3.43 22.47
C TYR A 84 -7.56 3.77 23.93
N ASN A 85 -6.38 3.31 24.37
CA ASN A 85 -5.88 3.59 25.72
C ASN A 85 -5.15 4.94 25.82
N ASN A 86 -5.10 5.75 24.75
CA ASN A 86 -4.50 7.08 24.77
C ASN A 86 -5.57 8.16 24.65
N PRO A 87 -5.84 8.94 25.72
CA PRO A 87 -6.90 9.96 25.72
C PRO A 87 -6.64 11.15 24.76
N GLU A 88 -5.42 11.31 24.26
CA GLU A 88 -5.07 12.34 23.27
C GLU A 88 -5.37 11.91 21.83
N LEU A 89 -5.69 10.63 21.61
CA LEU A 89 -6.00 10.08 20.30
C LEU A 89 -7.49 9.77 20.18
N ASN A 90 -8.06 10.01 19.00
CA ASN A 90 -9.44 9.65 18.72
C ASN A 90 -9.53 8.16 18.35
N ASP A 91 -10.49 7.43 18.93
CA ASP A 91 -10.72 6.00 18.68
C ASP A 91 -10.89 5.65 17.18
N THR A 92 -11.40 6.59 16.38
CA THR A 92 -11.51 6.44 14.91
C THR A 92 -10.17 6.06 14.26
N LEU A 93 -9.04 6.50 14.82
CA LEU A 93 -7.71 6.13 14.32
C LEU A 93 -7.42 4.63 14.48
N GLY A 94 -7.90 4.01 15.56
CA GLY A 94 -7.79 2.57 15.79
C GLY A 94 -8.79 1.76 14.96
N ASP A 95 -10.03 2.26 14.84
CA ASP A 95 -11.08 1.61 14.03
C ASP A 95 -10.69 1.52 12.55
N ARG A 96 -10.04 2.57 12.05
CA ARG A 96 -9.48 2.64 10.70
C ARG A 96 -8.49 1.54 10.38
N LEU A 97 -7.65 1.13 11.34
CA LEU A 97 -6.69 0.04 11.14
C LEU A 97 -7.40 -1.28 10.86
N LYS A 98 -8.53 -1.54 11.51
CA LYS A 98 -9.30 -2.77 11.35
C LYS A 98 -10.01 -2.85 10.00
N GLY A 99 -10.46 -1.70 9.50
CA GLY A 99 -11.20 -1.60 8.24
C GLY A 99 -10.32 -1.33 7.01
N GLY A 100 -9.02 -1.10 7.18
CA GLY A 100 -8.13 -0.65 6.10
C GLY A 100 -8.62 0.66 5.47
N ARG A 101 -8.85 1.72 6.27
CA ARG A 101 -9.43 3.01 5.83
C ARG A 101 -8.82 4.26 6.50
#